data_AF-A0A4V2SU73-F1
#
_entry.id   AF-A0A4V2SU73-F1
#
_cell.length_a   1.000
_cell.length_b   1.000
_cell.length_c   1.000
_cell.angle_alpha   90.00
_cell.angle_beta   90.00
_cell.angle_gamma   90.00
#
_symmetry.space_group_name_H-M   'P 1'
#
loop_
_entity.id
_entity.type
_entity.pdbx_description
1 polymer ?
#
loop_
_entity_poly.entity_id
_entity_poly.type
_entity_poly.pdbx_seq_one_letter_code
_entity_poly.pdbx_strand_id
1 'polypeptide(L)'
;MQKFTFYNFAKLSGLILGIAVANIVVFSPGLLGLQLRGAGALETALGVTFIVASLLILLSLSYQFLFKPTPPPAVPEIKSRDDLAAALSRFKRVKGLAGDIDLALSQLERIEQKKNTLYDVLQQRFDESEMTFTKFAAVIQSVENLFYRNMKSMLSRLHLFSSAESTKISDSDESSLSKELLHEKENVYHEYLQFVKDSLNTNEEILLRLDKLLLEVSRLDHFDPEEIETMSCIQEIDDLIRQTKLYK
;
A
#
# COMPACT_ATOMS: atom_id res chain seq x y z
N MET A 1 -26.21 14.92 6.10
CA MET A 1 -25.92 16.37 6.04
C MET A 1 -24.44 16.54 5.72
N GLN A 2 -24.11 17.00 4.51
CA GLN A 2 -22.73 17.10 4.02
C GLN A 2 -22.01 18.20 4.84
N LYS A 3 -20.94 17.85 5.57
CA LYS A 3 -20.15 18.85 6.33
C LYS A 3 -19.45 19.77 5.32
N PHE A 4 -20.01 20.95 5.10
CA PHE A 4 -19.36 22.03 4.37
C PHE A 4 -18.11 22.44 5.14
N THR A 5 -16.93 22.08 4.61
CA THR A 5 -15.66 22.46 5.22
C THR A 5 -15.32 23.92 4.83
N PHE A 6 -14.71 24.66 5.76
CA PHE A 6 -14.24 26.04 5.54
C PHE A 6 -13.41 26.22 4.26
N TYR A 7 -12.69 25.17 3.86
CA TYR A 7 -11.92 25.10 2.62
C TYR A 7 -12.77 25.25 1.35
N ASN A 8 -13.96 24.65 1.31
CA ASN A 8 -14.89 24.80 0.18
C ASN A 8 -15.45 26.23 0.13
N PHE A 9 -15.66 26.87 1.29
CA PHE A 9 -16.11 28.26 1.36
C PHE A 9 -15.07 29.24 0.83
N ALA A 10 -13.78 29.05 1.17
CA ALA A 10 -12.69 29.87 0.65
C ALA A 10 -12.53 29.74 -0.88
N LYS A 11 -12.65 28.52 -1.43
CA LYS A 11 -12.61 28.29 -2.89
C LYS A 11 -13.76 28.95 -3.64
N LEU A 12 -14.97 28.83 -3.12
CA LEU A 12 -16.16 29.47 -3.71
C LEU A 12 -16.06 30.99 -3.64
N SER A 13 -15.59 31.53 -2.51
CA SER A 13 -15.36 32.97 -2.36
C SER A 13 -14.32 33.47 -3.36
N GLY A 14 -13.21 32.74 -3.54
CA GLY A 14 -12.19 33.04 -4.54
C GLY A 14 -12.71 32.97 -5.98
N LEU A 15 -13.55 31.98 -6.29
CA LEU A 15 -14.18 31.84 -7.61
C LEU A 15 -15.10 33.03 -7.93
N ILE A 16 -15.97 33.40 -7.00
CA ILE A 16 -16.89 34.53 -7.14
C ILE A 16 -16.10 35.83 -7.31
N LEU A 17 -15.08 36.04 -6.46
CA LEU A 17 -14.23 37.22 -6.53
C LEU A 17 -13.48 37.31 -7.87
N GLY A 18 -12.92 36.20 -8.35
CA GLY A 18 -12.21 36.15 -9.63
C GLY A 18 -13.13 36.48 -10.81
N ILE A 19 -14.34 35.93 -10.83
CA ILE A 19 -15.32 36.21 -11.89
C ILE A 19 -15.80 37.67 -11.81
N ALA A 20 -15.99 38.22 -10.62
CA ALA A 20 -16.34 39.63 -10.45
C ALA A 20 -15.25 40.56 -11.00
N VAL A 21 -13.97 40.29 -10.65
CA VAL A 21 -12.83 41.06 -11.17
C VAL A 21 -12.73 40.95 -12.69
N ALA A 22 -12.90 39.74 -13.25
CA ALA A 22 -12.85 39.54 -14.70
C ALA A 22 -13.94 40.35 -15.44
N ASN A 23 -15.18 40.35 -14.92
CA ASN A 23 -16.25 41.18 -15.48
C ASN A 23 -15.93 42.68 -15.36
N ILE A 24 -15.39 43.13 -14.22
CA ILE A 24 -14.98 44.53 -14.04
C ILE A 24 -13.90 44.90 -15.07
N VAL A 25 -12.88 44.06 -15.29
CA VAL A 25 -11.82 44.33 -16.26
C VAL A 25 -12.36 44.43 -17.68
N VAL A 26 -13.29 43.56 -18.05
CA VAL A 26 -13.86 43.48 -19.40
C VAL A 26 -14.81 44.63 -19.69
N PHE A 27 -15.67 45.02 -18.74
CA PHE A 27 -16.69 46.05 -18.93
C PHE A 27 -16.27 47.45 -18.46
N SER A 28 -15.12 47.59 -17.78
CA SER A 28 -14.62 48.90 -17.33
C SER A 28 -14.09 49.72 -18.51
N PRO A 29 -14.58 50.97 -18.71
CA PRO A 29 -14.10 51.87 -19.77
C PRO A 29 -12.61 52.24 -19.67
N GLY A 30 -12.01 52.10 -18.49
CA GLY A 30 -10.59 52.37 -18.26
C GLY A 30 -9.66 51.19 -18.60
N LEU A 31 -10.21 50.04 -19.00
CA LEU A 31 -9.46 48.83 -19.34
C LEU A 31 -9.87 48.34 -20.74
N LEU A 32 -10.68 47.28 -20.85
CA LEU A 32 -11.13 46.76 -22.15
C LEU A 32 -12.37 47.48 -22.68
N GLY A 33 -13.23 47.98 -21.78
CA GLY A 33 -14.32 48.89 -22.13
C GLY A 33 -15.41 48.33 -23.04
N LEU A 34 -15.65 47.01 -23.04
CA LEU A 34 -16.73 46.43 -23.85
C LEU A 34 -18.07 47.00 -23.42
N GLN A 35 -18.85 47.48 -24.40
CA GLN A 35 -20.17 48.03 -24.13
C GLN A 35 -21.26 47.01 -24.41
N LEU A 36 -22.14 46.81 -23.43
CA LEU A 36 -23.31 45.93 -23.55
C LEU A 36 -24.43 46.55 -24.41
N ARG A 37 -24.33 47.84 -24.73
CA ARG A 37 -25.35 48.58 -25.48
C ARG A 37 -24.72 49.73 -26.25
N GLY A 38 -24.99 49.80 -27.55
CA GLY A 38 -24.72 50.99 -28.37
C GLY A 38 -23.38 51.00 -29.11
N ALA A 39 -22.44 50.14 -28.76
CA ALA A 39 -21.28 49.82 -29.61
C ALA A 39 -21.64 48.61 -30.48
N GLY A 40 -21.14 48.54 -31.72
CA GLY A 40 -21.72 47.74 -32.82
C GLY A 40 -22.04 46.26 -32.51
N ALA A 41 -22.76 45.61 -33.43
CA ALA A 41 -23.33 44.27 -33.22
C ALA A 41 -22.34 43.21 -32.70
N LEU A 42 -21.08 43.26 -33.16
CA LEU A 42 -20.01 42.35 -32.73
C LEU A 42 -19.61 42.57 -31.27
N GLU A 43 -19.46 43.82 -30.84
CA GLU A 43 -19.04 44.17 -29.48
C GLU A 43 -20.12 43.79 -28.46
N THR A 44 -21.39 44.09 -28.81
CA THR A 44 -22.54 43.69 -28.01
C THR A 44 -22.62 42.16 -27.90
N ALA A 45 -22.41 41.42 -29.00
CA ALA A 45 -22.42 39.96 -28.98
C ALA A 45 -21.31 39.40 -28.09
N LEU A 46 -20.08 39.91 -28.19
CA LEU A 46 -18.95 39.49 -27.35
C LEU A 46 -19.21 39.76 -25.86
N GLY A 47 -19.75 40.94 -25.53
CA GLY A 47 -20.11 41.27 -24.16
C GLY A 47 -21.16 40.33 -23.56
N VAL A 48 -22.22 40.03 -24.32
CA VAL A 48 -23.27 39.10 -23.88
C VAL A 48 -22.73 37.67 -23.74
N THR A 49 -21.94 37.19 -24.70
CA THR A 49 -21.31 35.87 -24.63
C THR A 49 -20.39 35.74 -23.42
N PHE A 50 -19.63 36.78 -23.08
CA PHE A 50 -18.75 36.77 -21.90
C PHE A 50 -19.54 36.64 -20.59
N ILE A 51 -20.69 37.31 -20.46
CA ILE A 51 -21.57 37.18 -19.30
C ILE A 51 -22.13 35.76 -19.19
N VAL A 52 -22.62 35.20 -20.30
CA VAL A 52 -23.17 33.84 -20.33
C VAL A 52 -22.10 32.81 -19.99
N ALA A 53 -20.89 32.95 -20.55
CA ALA A 53 -19.76 32.09 -20.23
C ALA A 53 -19.36 32.19 -18.76
N SER A 54 -19.30 33.40 -18.21
CA SER A 54 -19.01 33.64 -16.79
C SER A 54 -20.03 32.94 -15.88
N LEU A 55 -21.32 33.00 -16.23
CA LEU A 55 -22.38 32.32 -15.49
C LEU A 55 -22.25 30.79 -15.56
N LEU A 56 -21.98 30.23 -16.74
CA LEU A 56 -21.77 28.79 -16.90
C LEU A 56 -20.56 28.29 -16.11
N ILE A 57 -19.44 29.02 -16.17
CA ILE A 57 -18.22 28.70 -15.42
C ILE A 57 -18.52 28.73 -13.91
N LEU A 58 -19.21 29.76 -13.43
CA LEU A 58 -19.60 29.87 -12.02
C LEU A 58 -20.45 28.67 -11.59
N LEU A 59 -21.45 28.29 -12.37
CA LEU A 59 -22.34 27.18 -12.06
C LEU A 59 -21.60 25.84 -12.10
N SER A 60 -20.81 25.55 -13.14
CA SER A 60 -20.10 24.28 -13.28
C SER A 60 -19.04 24.06 -12.20
N LEU A 61 -18.22 25.09 -11.91
CA LEU A 61 -17.18 24.99 -10.89
C LEU A 61 -17.78 24.96 -9.47
N SER A 62 -18.85 25.73 -9.24
CA SER A 62 -19.58 25.65 -7.96
C SER A 62 -20.18 24.26 -7.78
N TYR A 63 -20.80 23.69 -8.81
CA TYR A 63 -21.33 22.32 -8.75
C TYR A 63 -20.22 21.31 -8.43
N GLN A 64 -19.07 21.42 -9.09
CA GLN A 64 -17.92 20.56 -8.83
C GLN A 64 -17.38 20.69 -7.40
N PHE A 65 -17.33 21.89 -6.83
CA PHE A 65 -16.84 22.10 -5.47
C PHE A 65 -17.85 21.73 -4.37
N LEU A 66 -19.16 21.88 -4.64
CA LEU A 66 -20.21 21.52 -3.68
C LEU A 66 -20.55 20.03 -3.70
N PHE A 67 -20.62 19.41 -4.89
CA PHE A 67 -21.27 18.11 -5.06
C PHE A 67 -20.33 16.97 -5.48
N LYS A 68 -19.07 17.23 -5.87
CA LYS A 68 -18.13 16.14 -6.17
C LYS A 68 -17.59 15.57 -4.85
N PRO A 69 -17.86 14.29 -4.53
CA PRO A 69 -17.34 13.69 -3.31
C PRO A 69 -15.81 13.68 -3.34
N THR A 70 -15.17 14.17 -2.28
CA THR A 70 -13.73 13.97 -2.05
C THR A 70 -13.48 12.47 -2.10
N PRO A 71 -12.63 11.96 -3.02
CA PRO A 71 -12.32 10.54 -3.04
C PRO A 71 -11.78 10.14 -1.66
N PRO A 72 -12.07 8.92 -1.18
CA PRO A 72 -11.51 8.44 0.08
C PRO A 72 -10.00 8.67 0.07
N PRO A 73 -9.38 9.03 1.22
CA PRO A 73 -7.96 9.28 1.29
C PRO A 73 -7.24 8.11 0.63
N ALA A 74 -6.47 8.42 -0.42
CA ALA A 74 -5.68 7.41 -1.10
C ALA A 74 -4.83 6.70 -0.05
N VAL A 75 -4.92 5.36 -0.01
CA VAL A 75 -3.97 4.53 0.74
C VAL A 75 -2.59 5.05 0.36
N PRO A 76 -1.76 5.51 1.33
CA PRO A 76 -0.45 6.05 1.01
C PRO A 76 0.27 5.05 0.12
N GLU A 77 0.87 5.50 -0.97
CA GLU A 77 1.48 4.63 -1.96
C GLU A 77 2.64 3.86 -1.29
N ILE A 78 2.38 2.61 -0.87
CA ILE A 78 3.33 1.79 -0.13
C ILE A 78 4.37 1.27 -1.13
N LYS A 79 5.44 2.05 -1.31
CA LYS A 79 6.55 1.75 -2.22
C LYS A 79 7.63 0.91 -1.57
N SER A 80 7.88 1.12 -0.28
CA SER A 80 8.95 0.45 0.46
C SER A 80 8.46 -0.33 1.69
N ARG A 81 9.33 -1.20 2.20
CA ARG A 81 9.16 -1.89 3.50
C ARG A 81 8.99 -0.88 4.63
N ASP A 82 9.80 0.17 4.62
CA ASP A 82 9.78 1.22 5.66
C ASP A 82 8.45 1.98 5.64
N ASP A 83 7.89 2.24 4.45
CA ASP A 83 6.56 2.84 4.33
C ASP A 83 5.48 1.93 4.94
N LEU A 84 5.58 0.62 4.72
CA LEU A 84 4.65 -0.37 5.28
C LEU A 84 4.76 -0.42 6.81
N ALA A 85 5.99 -0.46 7.34
CA ALA A 85 6.25 -0.46 8.78
C ALA A 85 5.74 0.85 9.43
N ALA A 86 6.01 1.99 8.81
CA ALA A 86 5.56 3.30 9.26
C ALA A 86 4.03 3.40 9.22
N ALA A 87 3.36 2.80 8.22
CA ALA A 87 1.91 2.79 8.14
C ALA A 87 1.27 1.89 9.20
N LEU A 88 1.81 0.69 9.42
CA LEU A 88 1.35 -0.24 10.47
C LEU A 88 1.52 0.34 11.87
N SER A 89 2.65 1.00 12.15
CA SER A 89 2.95 1.55 13.48
C SER A 89 1.92 2.58 13.97
N ARG A 90 1.19 3.25 13.06
CA ARG A 90 0.11 4.20 13.39
C ARG A 90 -1.02 3.53 14.17
N PHE A 91 -1.23 2.23 13.98
CA PHE A 91 -2.29 1.47 14.61
C PHE A 91 -1.93 0.94 16.00
N LYS A 92 -0.69 1.12 16.48
CA LYS A 92 -0.29 0.72 17.85
C LYS A 92 -1.11 1.38 18.95
N ARG A 93 -1.65 2.58 18.68
CA ARG A 93 -2.46 3.34 19.65
C ARG A 93 -3.93 2.90 19.68
N VAL A 94 -4.33 2.02 18.77
CA VAL A 94 -5.70 1.50 18.72
C VAL A 94 -5.84 0.37 19.73
N LYS A 95 -6.85 0.48 20.61
CA LYS A 95 -7.13 -0.50 21.66
C LYS A 95 -7.36 -1.88 21.03
N GLY A 96 -6.73 -2.92 21.58
CA GLY A 96 -6.86 -4.29 21.10
C GLY A 96 -5.98 -4.68 19.91
N LEU A 97 -5.29 -3.72 19.27
CA LEU A 97 -4.43 -3.99 18.10
C LEU A 97 -2.92 -3.87 18.39
N ALA A 98 -2.50 -3.29 19.52
CA ALA A 98 -1.09 -3.04 19.80
C ALA A 98 -0.20 -4.30 19.64
N GLY A 99 -0.60 -5.42 20.27
CA GLY A 99 0.14 -6.68 20.16
C GLY A 99 0.16 -7.27 18.75
N ASP A 100 -0.96 -7.18 18.03
CA ASP A 100 -1.06 -7.65 16.65
C ASP A 100 -0.18 -6.82 15.71
N ILE A 101 -0.08 -5.51 15.94
CA ILE A 101 0.82 -4.62 15.17
C ILE A 101 2.28 -4.87 15.51
N ASP A 102 2.62 -5.12 16.78
CA ASP A 102 3.98 -5.51 17.17
C ASP A 102 4.39 -6.82 16.51
N LEU A 103 3.49 -7.81 16.47
CA LEU A 103 3.71 -9.07 15.76
C LEU A 103 3.90 -8.84 14.25
N ALA A 104 3.06 -8.02 13.61
CA ALA A 104 3.18 -7.69 12.20
C ALA A 104 4.56 -7.09 11.85
N LEU A 105 5.03 -6.14 12.68
CA LEU A 105 6.32 -5.49 12.50
C LEU A 105 7.48 -6.47 12.69
N SER A 106 7.39 -7.37 13.68
CA SER A 106 8.36 -8.44 13.86
C SER A 106 8.40 -9.39 12.67
N GLN A 107 7.25 -9.80 12.15
CA GLN A 107 7.18 -10.67 10.96
C GLN A 107 7.79 -9.99 9.73
N LEU A 108 7.61 -8.67 9.58
CA LEU A 108 8.19 -7.86 8.50
C LEU A 108 9.72 -7.79 8.54
N GLU A 109 10.31 -7.86 9.73
CA GLU A 109 11.77 -7.97 9.89
C GLU A 109 12.25 -9.41 9.62
N ARG A 110 11.54 -10.40 10.18
CA ARG A 110 11.88 -11.82 10.04
C ARG A 110 11.86 -12.29 8.59
N ILE A 111 10.94 -11.83 7.75
CA ILE A 111 10.88 -12.23 6.33
C ILE A 111 12.15 -11.81 5.58
N GLU A 112 12.66 -10.61 5.84
CA GLU A 112 13.85 -10.09 5.18
C GLU A 112 15.10 -10.84 5.62
N GLN A 113 15.25 -11.06 6.93
CA GLN A 113 16.35 -11.84 7.48
C GLN A 113 16.37 -13.25 6.89
N LYS A 114 15.23 -13.96 6.91
CA LYS A 114 15.13 -15.32 6.37
C LYS A 114 15.41 -15.39 4.88
N LYS A 115 14.93 -14.41 4.10
CA LYS A 115 15.22 -14.30 2.68
C LYS A 115 16.73 -14.19 2.44
N ASN A 116 17.38 -13.24 3.10
CA ASN A 116 18.81 -12.99 2.91
C ASN A 116 19.62 -14.23 3.30
N THR A 117 19.32 -14.85 4.44
CA THR A 117 19.97 -16.11 4.86
C THR A 117 19.77 -17.24 3.86
N LEU A 118 18.56 -17.39 3.28
CA LEU A 118 18.32 -18.38 2.23
C LEU A 118 19.15 -18.10 0.97
N TYR A 119 19.26 -16.85 0.54
CA TYR A 119 20.12 -16.48 -0.59
C TYR A 119 21.59 -16.78 -0.31
N ASP A 120 22.09 -16.41 0.87
CA ASP A 120 23.47 -16.66 1.28
C ASP A 120 23.79 -18.17 1.25
N VAL A 121 22.89 -19.00 1.81
CA VAL A 121 23.05 -20.46 1.83
C VAL A 121 22.95 -21.05 0.42
N LEU A 122 22.12 -20.52 -0.46
CA LEU A 122 22.04 -20.96 -1.84
C LEU A 122 23.30 -20.61 -2.63
N GLN A 123 23.85 -19.40 -2.46
CA GLN A 123 25.08 -18.96 -3.15
C GLN A 123 26.33 -19.72 -2.70
N GLN A 124 26.33 -20.22 -1.46
CA GLN A 124 27.40 -21.11 -0.98
C GLN A 124 27.39 -22.48 -1.66
N ARG A 125 26.26 -22.87 -2.27
CA ARG A 125 26.01 -24.24 -2.77
C ARG A 125 25.93 -24.34 -4.28
N PHE A 126 25.34 -23.34 -4.91
CA PHE A 126 25.10 -23.32 -6.35
C PHE A 126 25.69 -22.04 -6.92
N ASP A 127 26.26 -22.12 -8.11
CA ASP A 127 26.57 -20.93 -8.88
C ASP A 127 25.27 -20.22 -9.28
N GLU A 128 25.25 -18.89 -9.27
CA GLU A 128 24.06 -18.10 -9.59
C GLU A 128 23.55 -18.35 -11.02
N SER A 129 24.44 -18.76 -11.92
CA SER A 129 24.11 -19.11 -13.30
C SER A 129 23.40 -20.47 -13.43
N GLU A 130 23.38 -21.27 -12.37
CA GLU A 130 22.70 -22.56 -12.37
C GLU A 130 21.17 -22.42 -12.36
N MET A 131 20.50 -23.31 -13.11
CA MET A 131 19.05 -23.36 -13.13
C MET A 131 18.46 -23.69 -11.74
N THR A 132 19.15 -24.48 -10.94
CA THR A 132 18.73 -24.84 -9.58
C THR A 132 18.68 -23.60 -8.69
N PHE A 133 19.75 -22.80 -8.68
CA PHE A 133 19.79 -21.52 -7.96
C PHE A 133 18.64 -20.61 -8.40
N THR A 134 18.51 -20.40 -9.72
CA THR A 134 17.49 -19.51 -10.29
C THR A 134 16.07 -19.92 -9.88
N LYS A 135 15.78 -21.23 -9.84
CA LYS A 135 14.47 -21.76 -9.41
C LYS A 135 14.20 -21.48 -7.93
N PHE A 136 15.14 -21.75 -7.05
CA PHE A 136 14.97 -21.46 -5.62
C PHE A 136 14.79 -19.96 -5.36
N ALA A 137 15.65 -19.13 -5.96
CA ALA A 137 15.58 -17.67 -5.88
C ALA A 137 14.20 -17.13 -6.31
N ALA A 138 13.67 -17.60 -7.46
CA ALA A 138 12.36 -17.19 -7.95
C ALA A 138 11.21 -17.57 -7.00
N VAL A 139 11.27 -18.75 -6.39
CA VAL A 139 10.28 -19.20 -5.41
C VAL A 139 10.36 -18.35 -4.14
N ILE A 140 11.56 -18.11 -3.60
CA ILE A 140 11.78 -17.27 -2.42
C ILE A 140 11.22 -15.86 -2.67
N GLN A 141 11.50 -15.26 -3.83
CA GLN A 141 10.97 -13.96 -4.21
C GLN A 141 9.44 -13.96 -4.31
N SER A 142 8.86 -15.02 -4.84
CA SER A 142 7.39 -15.17 -4.95
C SER A 142 6.73 -15.26 -3.57
N VAL A 143 7.37 -15.96 -2.63
CA VAL A 143 6.92 -16.08 -1.25
C VAL A 143 7.01 -14.73 -0.52
N GLU A 144 8.11 -13.98 -0.71
CA GLU A 144 8.24 -12.62 -0.18
C GLU A 144 7.12 -11.70 -0.72
N ASN A 145 6.85 -11.75 -2.03
CA ASN A 145 5.79 -10.97 -2.65
C ASN A 145 4.40 -11.32 -2.08
N LEU A 146 4.14 -12.60 -1.83
CA LEU A 146 2.90 -13.06 -1.20
C LEU A 146 2.75 -12.50 0.22
N PHE A 147 3.82 -12.55 1.01
CA PHE A 147 3.87 -11.99 2.37
C PHE A 147 3.55 -10.48 2.36
N TYR A 148 4.23 -9.70 1.51
CA TYR A 148 3.99 -8.26 1.42
C TYR A 148 2.58 -7.94 0.93
N ARG A 149 2.03 -8.72 -0.02
CA ARG A 149 0.65 -8.55 -0.47
C ARG A 149 -0.34 -8.78 0.66
N ASN A 150 -0.11 -9.80 1.50
CA ASN A 150 -0.95 -10.06 2.66
C ASN A 150 -0.87 -8.92 3.69
N MET A 151 0.32 -8.38 3.96
CA MET A 151 0.50 -7.21 4.82
C MET A 151 -0.18 -5.96 4.30
N LYS A 152 -0.12 -5.70 2.99
CA LYS A 152 -0.85 -4.58 2.37
C LYS A 152 -2.37 -4.77 2.47
N SER A 153 -2.86 -6.00 2.33
CA SER A 153 -4.28 -6.34 2.50
C SER A 153 -4.75 -6.06 3.95
N MET A 154 -3.98 -6.51 4.94
CA MET A 154 -4.24 -6.24 6.36
C MET A 154 -4.25 -4.74 6.66
N LEU A 155 -3.25 -4.01 6.20
CA LEU A 155 -3.17 -2.55 6.39
C LEU A 155 -4.33 -1.81 5.72
N SER A 156 -4.73 -2.21 4.51
CA SER A 156 -5.89 -1.64 3.83
C SER A 156 -7.16 -1.80 4.67
N ARG A 157 -7.38 -2.98 5.25
CA ARG A 157 -8.53 -3.22 6.13
C ARG A 157 -8.46 -2.47 7.46
N LEU A 158 -7.27 -2.34 8.05
CA LEU A 158 -7.04 -1.49 9.22
C LEU A 158 -7.40 -0.02 8.94
N HIS A 159 -7.08 0.49 7.74
CA HIS A 159 -7.50 1.83 7.32
C HIS A 159 -9.03 1.96 7.19
N LEU A 160 -9.71 0.98 6.60
CA LEU A 160 -11.17 0.96 6.51
C LEU A 160 -11.81 0.97 7.92
N PHE A 161 -11.26 0.15 8.82
CA PHE A 161 -11.67 0.11 10.22
C PHE A 161 -11.51 1.46 10.92
N SER A 162 -10.33 2.08 10.85
CA SER A 162 -10.08 3.38 11.48
C SER A 162 -10.94 4.50 10.88
N SER A 163 -11.30 4.43 9.60
CA SER A 163 -12.23 5.38 8.99
C SER A 163 -13.63 5.23 9.56
N ALA A 164 -14.12 4.01 9.76
CA ALA A 164 -15.41 3.71 10.37
C ALA A 164 -15.48 4.10 11.86
N GLU A 165 -14.38 3.97 12.59
CA GLU A 165 -14.28 4.40 13.99
C GLU A 165 -14.08 5.91 14.17
N SER A 166 -13.49 6.61 13.18
CA SER A 166 -13.27 8.07 13.25
C SER A 166 -14.56 8.89 13.19
N THR A 167 -15.66 8.29 12.76
CA THR A 167 -17.01 8.72 13.14
C THR A 167 -17.28 8.28 14.58
N LYS A 168 -16.46 8.80 15.50
CA LYS A 168 -16.78 8.80 16.93
C LYS A 168 -18.02 9.66 17.12
N ILE A 169 -19.16 9.00 17.01
CA ILE A 169 -20.17 8.93 18.08
C ILE A 169 -19.46 9.27 19.39
N SER A 170 -19.58 10.53 19.80
CA SER A 170 -19.21 10.97 21.14
C SER A 170 -19.94 10.09 22.15
N ASP A 171 -19.46 9.96 23.39
CA ASP A 171 -20.15 9.22 24.47
C ASP A 171 -21.63 9.66 24.67
N SER A 172 -22.06 10.77 24.07
CA SER A 172 -23.45 11.21 23.98
C SER A 172 -24.34 10.39 23.01
N ASP A 173 -23.80 9.82 21.94
CA ASP A 173 -24.57 9.10 20.90
C ASP A 173 -24.82 7.62 21.24
N GLU A 174 -23.99 6.98 22.08
CA GLU A 174 -24.23 5.59 22.55
C GLU A 174 -25.55 5.45 23.33
N SER A 175 -26.00 6.52 23.99
CA SER A 175 -27.30 6.54 24.68
C SER A 175 -28.53 6.55 23.75
N SER A 176 -28.34 6.77 22.44
CA SER A 176 -29.42 6.89 21.45
C SER A 176 -29.57 5.67 20.54
N LEU A 177 -28.59 4.77 20.52
CA LEU A 177 -28.60 3.58 19.66
C LEU A 177 -29.36 2.43 20.31
N SER A 178 -30.03 1.62 19.49
CA SER A 178 -30.65 0.39 19.97
C SER A 178 -29.58 -0.63 20.37
N LYS A 179 -29.90 -1.50 21.33
CA LYS A 179 -29.00 -2.60 21.75
C LYS A 179 -28.59 -3.51 20.59
N GLU A 180 -29.50 -3.69 19.61
CA GLU A 180 -29.24 -4.47 18.40
C GLU A 180 -28.19 -3.82 17.50
N LEU A 181 -28.23 -2.50 17.32
CA LEU A 181 -27.20 -1.78 16.54
C LEU A 181 -25.85 -1.74 17.25
N LEU A 182 -25.83 -1.68 18.59
CA LEU A 182 -24.60 -1.78 19.37
C LEU A 182 -23.95 -3.17 19.21
N HIS A 183 -24.76 -4.24 19.28
CA HIS A 183 -24.28 -5.61 19.07
C HIS A 183 -23.76 -5.82 17.65
N GLU A 184 -24.45 -5.30 16.63
CA GLU A 184 -24.00 -5.42 15.24
C GLU A 184 -22.69 -4.66 15.01
N LYS A 185 -22.52 -3.50 15.64
CA LYS A 185 -21.25 -2.76 15.60
C LYS A 185 -20.10 -3.54 16.25
N GLU A 186 -20.37 -4.22 17.36
CA GLU A 186 -19.39 -5.09 18.03
C GLU A 186 -19.02 -6.30 17.16
N ASN A 187 -20.00 -6.92 16.49
CA ASN A 187 -19.76 -8.01 15.54
C ASN A 187 -18.81 -7.57 14.41
N VAL A 188 -19.11 -6.44 13.78
CA VAL A 188 -18.26 -5.87 12.72
C VAL A 188 -16.85 -5.59 13.23
N TYR A 189 -16.71 -5.04 14.43
CA TYR A 189 -15.41 -4.83 15.08
C TYR A 189 -14.65 -6.15 15.27
N HIS A 190 -15.33 -7.19 15.73
CA HIS A 190 -14.75 -8.51 15.92
C HIS A 190 -14.27 -9.13 14.60
N GLU A 191 -15.05 -9.00 13.51
CA GLU A 191 -14.66 -9.48 12.18
C GLU A 191 -13.35 -8.83 11.69
N TYR A 192 -13.18 -7.52 11.92
CA TYR A 192 -11.94 -6.84 11.58
C TYR A 192 -10.74 -7.38 12.36
N LEU A 193 -10.89 -7.58 13.67
CA LEU A 193 -9.82 -8.16 14.49
C LEU A 193 -9.50 -9.59 14.09
N GLN A 194 -10.52 -10.40 13.80
CA GLN A 194 -10.32 -11.78 13.38
C GLN A 194 -9.55 -11.84 12.06
N PHE A 195 -9.91 -10.99 11.09
CA PHE A 195 -9.17 -10.91 9.84
C PHE A 195 -7.68 -10.56 10.03
N VAL A 196 -7.38 -9.61 10.93
CA VAL A 196 -5.98 -9.24 11.25
C VAL A 196 -5.23 -10.45 11.80
N LYS A 197 -5.83 -11.18 12.74
CA LYS A 197 -5.24 -12.41 13.30
C LYS A 197 -5.03 -13.48 12.24
N ASP A 198 -6.01 -13.73 11.38
CA ASP A 198 -5.90 -14.72 10.31
C ASP A 198 -4.78 -14.35 9.32
N SER A 199 -4.63 -13.06 9.03
CA SER A 199 -3.54 -12.53 8.19
C SER A 199 -2.18 -12.76 8.85
N LEU A 200 -2.05 -12.50 10.15
CA LEU A 200 -0.82 -12.73 10.92
C LEU A 200 -0.46 -14.21 11.01
N ASN A 201 -1.46 -15.08 11.19
CA ASN A 201 -1.26 -16.53 11.20
C ASN A 201 -0.79 -17.05 9.83
N THR A 202 -1.39 -16.56 8.75
CA THR A 202 -0.98 -16.89 7.38
C THR A 202 0.48 -16.48 7.13
N ASN A 203 0.87 -15.30 7.61
CA ASN A 203 2.25 -14.83 7.53
C ASN A 203 3.21 -15.70 8.35
N GLU A 204 2.81 -16.13 9.54
CA GLU A 204 3.63 -17.01 10.37
C GLU A 204 3.84 -18.37 9.70
N GLU A 205 2.81 -18.89 9.03
CA GLU A 205 2.93 -20.12 8.24
C GLU A 205 3.93 -19.95 7.09
N ILE A 206 3.91 -18.80 6.40
CA ILE A 206 4.90 -18.47 5.36
C ILE A 206 6.32 -18.49 5.95
N LEU A 207 6.54 -17.80 7.08
CA LEU A 207 7.84 -17.74 7.75
C LEU A 207 8.33 -19.14 8.16
N LEU A 208 7.44 -19.96 8.70
CA LEU A 208 7.74 -21.34 9.09
C LEU A 208 8.13 -22.21 7.88
N ARG A 209 7.46 -22.04 6.73
CA ARG A 209 7.81 -22.76 5.50
C ARG A 209 9.19 -22.36 4.97
N LEU A 210 9.58 -21.09 5.10
CA LEU A 210 10.93 -20.64 4.77
C LEU A 210 11.99 -21.25 5.71
N ASP A 211 11.69 -21.39 7.01
CA ASP A 211 12.59 -22.07 7.94
C ASP A 211 12.78 -23.55 7.60
N LYS A 212 11.70 -24.23 7.21
CA LYS A 212 11.79 -25.62 6.72
C LYS A 212 12.65 -25.70 5.47
N LEU A 213 12.43 -24.79 4.51
CA LEU A 213 13.25 -24.75 3.29
C LEU A 213 14.74 -24.53 3.61
N LEU A 214 15.05 -23.59 4.50
CA LEU A 214 16.42 -23.31 4.92
C LEU A 214 17.07 -24.55 5.53
N LEU A 215 16.34 -25.26 6.39
CA LEU A 215 16.81 -26.51 6.98
C LEU A 215 17.09 -27.58 5.92
N GLU A 216 16.17 -27.80 4.98
CA GLU A 216 16.38 -28.82 3.93
C GLU A 216 17.52 -28.45 2.99
N VAL A 217 17.65 -27.18 2.59
CA VAL A 217 18.78 -26.74 1.76
C VAL A 217 20.11 -26.90 2.51
N SER A 218 20.13 -26.64 3.82
CA SER A 218 21.34 -26.81 4.65
C SER A 218 21.78 -28.28 4.80
N ARG A 219 20.85 -29.24 4.62
CA ARG A 219 21.14 -30.69 4.73
C ARG A 219 21.74 -31.29 3.48
N LEU A 220 21.71 -30.60 2.34
CA LEU A 220 22.24 -31.09 1.07
C LEU A 220 23.76 -31.37 1.11
N ASP A 221 24.49 -30.95 2.15
CA ASP A 221 25.93 -31.24 2.35
C ASP A 221 26.24 -32.56 3.04
N HIS A 222 25.24 -33.31 3.52
CA HIS A 222 25.54 -34.61 4.12
C HIS A 222 25.77 -35.62 2.99
N PHE A 223 27.00 -35.65 2.47
CA PHE A 223 27.47 -36.81 1.73
C PHE A 223 27.59 -37.97 2.72
N ASP A 224 26.82 -39.04 2.50
CA ASP A 224 27.07 -40.26 3.24
C ASP A 224 28.49 -40.76 2.88
N PRO A 225 29.29 -41.26 3.84
CA PRO A 225 30.65 -41.75 3.56
C PRO A 225 30.70 -42.77 2.41
N GLU A 226 29.63 -43.56 2.25
CA GLU A 226 29.46 -44.52 1.15
C GLU A 226 29.26 -43.83 -0.20
N GLU A 227 28.64 -42.65 -0.23
CA GLU A 227 28.39 -41.87 -1.44
C GLU A 227 29.67 -41.18 -1.93
N ILE A 228 30.53 -40.73 -1.01
CA ILE A 228 31.85 -40.13 -1.30
C ILE A 228 32.77 -41.14 -2.02
N GLU A 229 32.82 -42.39 -1.57
CA GLU A 229 33.64 -43.43 -2.20
C GLU A 229 33.19 -43.76 -3.63
N THR A 230 31.93 -43.48 -3.98
CA THR A 230 31.39 -43.71 -5.33
C THR A 230 31.54 -42.50 -6.27
N MET A 231 32.02 -41.36 -5.77
CA MET A 231 32.18 -40.17 -6.60
C MET A 231 33.32 -40.34 -7.61
N SER A 232 33.06 -39.95 -8.87
CA SER A 232 34.02 -40.13 -9.97
C SER A 232 35.36 -39.46 -9.69
N CYS A 233 35.37 -38.31 -9.02
CA CYS A 233 36.59 -37.58 -8.63
C CYS A 233 37.46 -38.37 -7.65
N ILE A 234 36.85 -39.02 -6.65
CA ILE A 234 37.56 -39.84 -5.66
C ILE A 234 38.11 -41.10 -6.34
N GLN A 235 37.33 -41.74 -7.21
CA GLN A 235 37.79 -42.89 -8.00
C GLN A 235 38.95 -42.52 -8.94
N GLU A 236 38.90 -41.34 -9.58
CA GLU A 236 40.00 -40.84 -10.40
C GLU A 236 41.27 -40.58 -9.58
N ILE A 237 41.14 -40.02 -8.38
CA ILE A 237 42.26 -39.84 -7.45
C ILE A 237 42.87 -41.19 -7.08
N ASP A 238 42.04 -42.17 -6.74
CA ASP A 238 42.50 -43.52 -6.39
C ASP A 238 43.19 -44.23 -7.58
N ASP A 239 42.69 -44.02 -8.79
CA ASP A 239 43.31 -44.50 -10.03
C ASP A 239 44.67 -43.87 -10.28
N LEU A 240 44.80 -42.55 -10.09
CA LEU A 240 46.08 -41.84 -10.21
C LEU A 240 47.09 -42.28 -9.14
N ILE A 241 46.63 -42.51 -7.90
CA ILE A 241 47.46 -43.07 -6.81
C ILE A 241 47.93 -44.49 -7.16
N ARG A 242 47.08 -45.30 -7.81
CA ARG A 242 47.45 -46.66 -8.24
C ARG A 242 48.49 -46.63 -9.35
N GLN A 243 48.32 -45.76 -10.34
CA GLN A 243 49.24 -45.63 -11.48
C GLN A 243 50.62 -45.10 -11.05
N THR A 244 50.69 -44.17 -10.10
CA THR A 244 51.98 -43.66 -9.59
C THR A 244 52.85 -44.73 -8.93
N LYS A 245 52.26 -45.81 -8.39
CA LYS A 245 53.00 -46.96 -7.86
C LYS A 245 53.72 -47.79 -8.94
N LEU A 246 53.32 -47.65 -10.22
CA LEU A 246 53.92 -48.36 -11.36
C LEU A 246 55.17 -47.64 -11.92
N TYR A 247 55.45 -46.42 -11.47
CA TYR A 247 56.60 -45.62 -11.91
C TYR A 247 57.80 -45.70 -10.93
N LYS A 248 57.89 -46.78 -10.15
CA LYS A 248 59.05 -47.10 -9.30
C LYS A 248 59.98 -48.10 -9.97
#